data_AF-A0A3D1ATE0-F1
#
_entry.id   AF-A0A3D1ATE0-F1
#
_cell.length_a   1.000
_cell.length_b   1.000
_cell.length_c   1.000
_cell.angle_alpha   90.00
_cell.angle_beta   90.00
_cell.angle_gamma   90.00
#
_symmetry.space_group_name_H-M   'P 1'
#
loop_
_entity.id
_entity.type
_entity.pdbx_description
1 polymer ?
#
loop_
_entity_poly.entity_id
_entity_poly.type
_entity_poly.pdbx_seq_one_letter_code
_entity_poly.pdbx_strand_id
1 'polypeptide(L)' 'FLTRSPGHYRDWIRSCKGGDPACSNLSVAAPFTEWITLGVLALRFEGKLDWDSKNMRITNHEEANRYLRPSLRKGWTIS' A
#
# COMPACT_ATOMS: atom_id res chain seq x y z
N PHE A 1 -29.11 -1.80 8.93
CA PHE A 1 -28.58 -3.17 8.78
C PHE A 1 -27.47 -3.15 7.73
N LEU A 2 -26.33 -3.79 8.01
CA LEU A 2 -25.24 -3.92 7.03
C LEU A 2 -25.55 -5.07 6.06
N THR A 3 -25.39 -4.84 4.76
CA THR A 3 -25.56 -5.88 3.73
C THR A 3 -24.52 -6.97 3.92
N ARG A 4 -24.96 -8.25 3.90
CA ARG A 4 -24.02 -9.38 3.95
C ARG A 4 -23.13 -9.38 2.71
N SER A 5 -21.83 -9.63 2.91
CA SER A 5 -20.90 -9.73 1.79
C SER A 5 -21.32 -10.85 0.82
N PRO A 6 -21.34 -10.59 -0.50
CA PRO A 6 -21.56 -11.62 -1.51
C PRO A 6 -20.34 -12.53 -1.69
N GLY A 7 -19.21 -12.26 -1.00
CA GLY A 7 -17.93 -12.93 -1.14
C GLY A 7 -16.97 -12.17 -2.09
N HIS A 8 -15.66 -12.29 -1.84
CA HIS A 8 -14.61 -11.49 -2.51
C HIS A 8 -14.68 -11.54 -4.04
N TYR A 9 -14.83 -12.73 -4.63
CA TYR A 9 -14.87 -12.88 -6.09
C TYR A 9 -16.10 -12.22 -6.71
N ARG A 10 -17.28 -12.37 -6.09
CA ARG A 10 -18.52 -11.77 -6.59
C ARG A 10 -18.51 -10.26 -6.44
N ASP A 11 -17.92 -9.75 -5.35
CA ASP A 11 -17.70 -8.33 -5.12
C ASP A 11 -16.81 -7.71 -6.20
N TRP A 12 -15.68 -8.35 -6.48
CA TRP A 12 -14.74 -7.93 -7.53
C TRP A 12 -15.39 -7.93 -8.91
N ILE A 13 -16.04 -9.03 -9.32
CA ILE A 13 -16.73 -9.12 -10.62
C ILE A 13 -17.80 -8.02 -10.77
N ARG A 14 -18.58 -7.74 -9.71
CA ARG A 14 -19.59 -6.66 -9.73
C ARG A 14 -18.93 -5.31 -9.98
N SER A 15 -17.85 -4.99 -9.28
CA SER A 15 -17.13 -3.71 -9.45
C SER A 15 -16.53 -3.57 -10.87
N CYS A 16 -15.97 -4.65 -11.43
CA CYS A 16 -15.39 -4.64 -12.78
C CYS A 16 -16.44 -4.43 -13.89
N LYS A 17 -17.70 -4.78 -13.61
CA LYS A 17 -18.83 -4.58 -14.54
C LYS A 17 -19.49 -3.20 -14.41
N GLY A 18 -18.90 -2.28 -13.65
CA GLY A 18 -19.41 -0.91 -13.46
C GLY A 18 -20.39 -0.76 -12.30
N GLY A 19 -20.51 -1.76 -11.42
CA GLY A 19 -21.23 -1.60 -10.15
C GLY A 19 -20.41 -0.84 -9.10
N ASP A 20 -20.90 -0.84 -7.86
CA ASP A 20 -20.23 -0.16 -6.74
C ASP A 20 -18.77 -0.62 -6.57
N PRO A 21 -17.86 0.26 -6.10
CA PRO A 21 -16.47 -0.08 -5.82
C PRO A 21 -16.35 -1.34 -4.95
N ALA A 22 -15.29 -2.11 -5.20
CA ALA A 22 -14.97 -3.25 -4.36
C ALA A 22 -14.75 -2.81 -2.90
N CYS A 23 -15.10 -3.70 -1.95
CA CYS A 23 -14.96 -3.42 -0.53
C CYS A 23 -13.50 -3.13 -0.11
N SER A 24 -12.54 -3.66 -0.86
CA SER A 24 -11.10 -3.48 -0.68
C SER A 24 -10.46 -2.74 -1.85
N ASN A 25 -11.13 -1.68 -2.34
CA ASN A 25 -10.58 -0.85 -3.41
C ASN A 25 -9.32 -0.07 -2.94
N LEU A 26 -8.63 0.59 -3.87
CA LEU A 26 -7.33 1.23 -3.61
C LEU A 26 -7.36 2.34 -2.57
N SER A 27 -8.49 3.02 -2.34
CA SER A 27 -8.57 4.04 -1.27
C SER A 27 -8.46 3.41 0.12
N VAL A 28 -8.79 2.13 0.25
CA VAL A 28 -8.64 1.35 1.48
C VAL A 28 -7.32 0.56 1.46
N ALA A 29 -7.06 -0.15 0.36
CA ALA A 29 -5.93 -1.06 0.27
C ALA A 29 -4.58 -0.33 0.27
N ALA A 30 -4.46 0.82 -0.42
CA ALA A 30 -3.19 1.55 -0.53
C ALA A 30 -2.65 2.04 0.83
N PRO A 31 -3.41 2.80 1.67
CA PRO A 31 -2.92 3.24 2.97
C PRO A 31 -2.69 2.06 3.93
N PHE A 32 -3.44 0.97 3.78
CA PHE A 32 -3.21 -0.23 4.57
C PHE A 32 -1.87 -0.89 4.21
N THR A 33 -1.57 -1.04 2.92
CA THR A 33 -0.27 -1.55 2.47
C THR A 33 0.88 -0.65 2.91
N GLU A 34 0.73 0.67 2.81
CA GLU A 34 1.73 1.64 3.31
C GLU A 34 2.09 1.34 4.77
N TRP A 35 1.10 1.23 5.64
CA TRP A 35 1.31 0.96 7.06
C TRP A 35 2.01 -0.38 7.32
N ILE A 36 1.60 -1.44 6.60
CA ILE A 36 2.25 -2.76 6.70
C ILE A 36 3.72 -2.70 6.27
N THR A 37 4.03 -1.99 5.18
CA THR A 37 5.41 -1.84 4.70
C THR A 37 6.28 -1.07 5.70
N LEU A 38 5.74 -0.04 6.36
CA LEU A 38 6.45 0.67 7.43
C LEU A 38 6.75 -0.25 8.63
N GLY A 39 5.82 -1.12 8.99
CA GLY A 39 6.04 -2.13 10.03
C GLY A 39 7.19 -3.09 9.69
N VAL A 40 7.28 -3.55 8.44
CA VAL A 40 8.39 -4.38 7.98
C VAL A 40 9.71 -3.61 7.97
N LEU A 41 9.69 -2.33 7.57
CA LEU A 41 10.88 -1.48 7.55
C LEU A 41 11.44 -1.25 8.96
N ALA A 42 10.56 -1.06 9.96
CA ALA A 42 10.94 -0.90 11.36
C ALA A 42 11.63 -2.15 11.95
N LEU A 43 11.40 -3.35 11.37
CA LEU A 43 12.13 -4.56 11.78
C LEU A 43 13.56 -4.62 11.23
N ARG A 44 13.89 -3.81 10.21
CA ARG A 44 15.19 -3.84 9.53
C ARG A 44 16.19 -2.84 10.12
N PHE A 45 15.72 -1.78 10.76
CA PHE A 45 16.55 -0.71 11.30
C PHE A 45 16.31 -0.57 12.79
N GLU A 46 17.38 -0.40 13.56
CA GLU A 46 17.28 -0.09 14.97
C GLU A 46 16.88 1.38 15.18
N GLY A 47 16.09 1.62 16.23
CA GLY A 47 15.62 2.97 16.58
C GLY A 47 14.32 3.39 15.89
N LYS A 48 13.92 4.65 16.13
CA LYS A 48 12.68 5.21 15.61
C LYS A 48 12.88 5.71 14.18
N LEU A 49 11.98 5.34 13.27
CA LEU A 49 11.89 5.93 11.94
C LEU A 49 10.75 6.95 11.87
N ASP A 50 11.05 8.18 11.45
CA ASP A 50 10.06 9.24 11.26
C ASP A 50 9.59 9.25 9.80
N TRP A 51 8.28 9.05 9.61
CA TRP A 51 7.63 8.91 8.30
C TRP A 51 6.92 10.19 7.86
N ASP A 52 7.27 10.68 6.67
CA ASP A 52 6.59 11.76 5.95
C ASP A 52 5.67 11.14 4.89
N SER A 53 4.41 10.85 5.26
CA SER A 53 3.43 10.21 4.38
C SER A 53 3.08 11.04 3.15
N LYS A 54 3.16 12.38 3.25
CA LYS A 54 2.87 13.27 2.13
C LYS A 54 3.90 13.12 1.01
N ASN A 55 5.18 12.98 1.37
CA ASN A 55 6.28 12.85 0.41
C ASN A 55 6.78 11.40 0.28
N MET A 56 6.15 10.44 0.97
CA MET A 56 6.48 9.02 0.98
C MET A 56 7.97 8.74 1.27
N ARG A 57 8.50 9.32 2.35
CA ARG A 57 9.92 9.16 2.73
C ARG A 57 10.16 9.12 4.24
N ILE A 58 11.26 8.48 4.63
CA ILE A 58 11.82 8.53 5.98
C ILE A 58 12.72 9.76 6.09
N THR A 59 12.49 10.59 7.10
CA THR A 59 13.16 11.90 7.25
C THR A 59 14.42 11.86 8.10
N ASN A 60 14.57 10.82 8.93
CA ASN A 60 15.63 10.72 9.95
C ASN A 60 16.61 9.55 9.74
N HIS A 61 16.43 8.75 8.67
CA HIS A 61 17.33 7.63 8.34
C HIS A 61 17.41 7.44 6.81
N GLU A 62 18.37 8.09 6.17
CA GLU A 62 18.43 8.20 4.71
C GLU A 62 18.53 6.84 4.00
N GLU A 63 19.32 5.90 4.54
CA GLU A 63 19.47 4.56 3.97
C GLU A 63 18.15 3.77 3.92
N ALA A 64 17.23 4.02 4.86
CA ALA A 64 15.95 3.30 4.92
C ALA A 64 15.08 3.59 3.68
N ASN A 65 15.25 4.77 3.05
CA ASN A 65 14.55 5.13 1.83
C ASN A 65 14.87 4.21 0.64
N ARG A 66 16.02 3.51 0.64
CA ARG A 66 16.38 2.55 -0.41
C ARG A 66 15.41 1.37 -0.50
N TYR A 67 14.67 1.08 0.59
CA TYR A 67 13.71 -0.02 0.66
C TYR A 67 12.28 0.38 0.31
N LEU A 68 12.00 1.68 0.17
CA LEU A 68 10.67 2.19 -0.17
C LEU A 68 10.33 2.01 -1.65
N ARG A 69 11.36 1.89 -2.50
CA ARG A 69 11.19 1.72 -3.95
C ARG A 69 11.83 0.41 -4.42
N PRO A 70 11.11 -0.42 -5.18
CA PRO A 70 11.68 -1.64 -5.73
C PRO A 70 12.73 -1.30 -6.80
N SER A 71 13.75 -2.17 -6.93
CA SER A 71 14.61 -2.15 -8.09
C SER A 71 13.85 -2.67 -9.31
N LEU A 72 13.66 -1.81 -10.31
CA LEU A 72 12.96 -2.19 -11.54
C LEU A 72 13.92 -2.86 -12.52
N ARG A 73 13.41 -3.86 -13.25
CA ARG A 73 14.14 -4.48 -14.36
C ARG A 73 14.43 -3.43 -15.43
N LYS A 74 15.62 -3.49 -16.04
CA LYS A 74 16.00 -2.62 -17.16
C LYS A 74 14.89 -2.56 -18.23
N GLY A 75 14.50 -1.34 -18.61
CA GLY A 75 13.44 -1.06 -19.57
C GLY A 75 12.05 -0.84 -18.97
N TRP A 76 11.88 -1.00 -17.65
CA TRP A 76 10.63 -0.74 -16.95
C TRP A 76 10.71 0.53 -16.09
N THR A 77 9.68 1.36 -16.16
CA THR A 77 9.51 2.55 -15.32
C THR A 77 8.14 2.53 -14.64
N ILE A 78 8.07 3.08 -13.43
CA ILE A 78 6.80 3.42 -12.80
C ILE A 78 6.48 4.86 -13.23
N SER A 79 5.34 5.03 -13.90
CA SER A 79 4.83 6.32 -14.38
C SER A 79 4.19 7.14 -13.27
#